data_AF-A0A0F5PBE6-F1
#
_entry.id   AF-A0A0F5PBE6-F1
#
_cell.length_a   1.000
_cell.length_b   1.000
_cell.length_c   1.000
_cell.angle_alpha   90.00
_cell.angle_beta   90.00
_cell.angle_gamma   90.00
#
_symmetry.space_group_name_H-M   'P 1'
#
loop_
_entity.id
_entity.type
_entity.pdbx_description
1 polymer ?
#
loop_
_entity_poly.entity_id
_entity_poly.type
_entity_poly.pdbx_seq_one_letter_code
_entity_poly.pdbx_strand_id
1 'polypeptide(L)'
;MEKMMRKLLSADLFKSIADIAVTAKGRRDAEHASFLAFYRQLVEVIPTDAVTSFGSVSVNVKTARKSEQWAIELTVTDYMWWKQKIEQLGVRFEKSPASVQADMLVRLSKAAEASRLNSDERKALLGLLDAAA
;
A
#
# COMPACT_ATOMS: atom_id res chain seq x y z
N MET A 1 14.63 9.82 50.13
CA MET A 1 14.82 10.35 48.76
C MET A 1 14.53 9.33 47.64
N GLU A 2 14.50 8.01 47.90
CA GLU A 2 14.19 7.00 46.85
C GLU A 2 12.74 7.00 46.32
N LYS A 3 11.75 7.41 47.12
CA LYS A 3 10.34 7.47 46.68
C LYS A 3 10.05 8.57 45.65
N MET A 4 10.92 9.58 45.55
CA MET A 4 10.73 10.72 44.64
C MET A 4 11.43 10.48 43.29
N MET A 5 12.56 9.76 43.26
CA MET A 5 13.23 9.32 42.01
C MET A 5 12.46 8.22 41.26
N ARG A 6 11.69 7.35 41.94
CA ARG A 6 10.87 6.33 41.26
C ARG A 6 9.61 6.89 40.58
N LYS A 7 9.19 8.12 40.91
CA LYS A 7 7.96 8.74 40.40
C LYS A 7 8.17 9.60 39.14
N LEU A 8 9.41 10.02 38.88
CA LEU A 8 9.79 10.82 37.71
C LEU A 8 10.16 9.95 36.49
N LEU A 9 10.72 8.76 36.71
CA LEU A 9 11.02 7.80 35.65
C LEU A 9 9.79 7.22 34.94
N SER A 10 8.60 7.31 35.53
CA SER A 10 7.39 6.74 34.94
C SER A 10 6.72 7.70 33.96
N ALA A 11 6.49 8.97 34.32
CA ALA A 11 5.77 9.92 33.47
C ALA A 11 6.55 10.28 32.19
N ASP A 12 7.85 10.54 32.30
CA ASP A 12 8.70 10.86 31.14
C ASP A 12 8.90 9.66 30.21
N LEU A 13 8.93 8.45 30.77
CA LEU A 13 8.95 7.20 30.01
C LEU A 13 7.62 6.98 29.27
N PHE A 14 6.48 7.13 29.95
CA PHE A 14 5.17 6.99 29.30
C PHE A 14 4.95 8.04 28.20
N LYS A 15 5.43 9.28 28.42
CA LYS A 15 5.43 10.33 27.39
C LYS A 15 6.29 9.92 26.19
N SER A 16 7.51 9.45 26.43
CA SER A 16 8.41 8.99 25.36
C SER A 16 7.81 7.82 24.56
N ILE A 17 7.15 6.87 25.23
CA ILE A 17 6.43 5.76 24.58
C ILE A 17 5.27 6.29 23.73
N ALA A 18 4.50 7.25 24.25
CA ALA A 18 3.41 7.89 23.53
C ALA A 18 3.92 8.63 22.28
N ASP A 19 5.02 9.38 22.38
CA ASP A 19 5.62 10.11 21.27
C ASP A 19 6.12 9.17 20.16
N ILE A 20 6.74 8.05 20.54
CA ILE A 20 7.15 6.99 19.61
C ILE A 20 5.92 6.40 18.91
N ALA A 21 4.85 6.11 19.65
CA ALA A 21 3.62 5.55 19.11
C ALA A 21 2.93 6.52 18.13
N VAL A 22 2.86 7.80 18.45
CA VAL A 22 2.30 8.85 17.59
C VAL A 22 3.14 9.00 16.31
N THR A 23 4.46 9.04 16.43
CA THR A 23 5.36 9.15 15.27
C THR A 23 5.23 7.92 14.36
N ALA A 24 5.17 6.72 14.93
CA ALA A 24 4.97 5.48 14.18
C ALA A 24 3.60 5.44 13.48
N LYS A 25 2.56 5.96 14.13
CA LYS A 25 1.23 6.13 13.53
C LYS A 25 1.29 7.09 12.34
N GLY A 26 1.91 8.26 12.51
CA GLY A 26 2.03 9.27 11.45
C GLY A 26 2.75 8.76 10.20
N ARG A 27 3.89 8.06 10.37
CA ARG A 27 4.60 7.43 9.24
C ARG A 27 3.73 6.43 8.49
N ARG A 28 3.05 5.55 9.24
CA ARG A 28 2.15 4.54 8.66
C ARG A 28 1.00 5.18 7.88
N ASP A 29 0.38 6.22 8.43
CA ASP A 29 -0.75 6.88 7.78
C ASP A 29 -0.29 7.55 6.46
N ALA A 30 0.91 8.13 6.41
CA ALA A 30 1.49 8.68 5.18
C ALA A 30 1.83 7.59 4.14
N GLU A 31 2.42 6.48 4.58
CA GLU A 31 2.71 5.30 3.76
C GLU A 31 1.45 4.70 3.12
N HIS A 32 0.39 4.54 3.92
CA HIS A 32 -0.91 4.07 3.46
C HIS A 32 -1.56 5.04 2.45
N ALA A 33 -1.48 6.35 2.70
CA ALA A 33 -2.00 7.36 1.79
C ALA A 33 -1.29 7.32 0.43
N SER A 34 0.04 7.16 0.42
CA SER A 34 0.82 7.03 -0.83
C SER A 34 0.42 5.79 -1.62
N PHE A 35 0.27 4.64 -0.97
CA PHE A 35 -0.23 3.42 -1.61
C PHE A 35 -1.61 3.62 -2.24
N LEU A 36 -2.55 4.19 -1.48
CA LEU A 36 -3.92 4.40 -1.94
C LEU A 36 -3.99 5.41 -3.10
N ALA A 37 -3.13 6.43 -3.11
CA ALA A 37 -3.05 7.39 -4.21
C ALA A 37 -2.57 6.69 -5.50
N PHE A 38 -1.50 5.90 -5.41
CA PHE A 38 -0.99 5.12 -6.53
C PHE A 38 -2.03 4.16 -7.10
N TYR A 39 -2.65 3.36 -6.22
CA TYR A 39 -3.64 2.38 -6.63
C TYR A 39 -4.85 3.08 -7.27
N ARG A 40 -5.33 4.18 -6.68
CA ARG A 40 -6.39 4.99 -7.28
C ARG A 40 -6.05 5.44 -8.70
N GLN A 41 -4.83 5.94 -8.92
CA GLN A 41 -4.38 6.38 -10.23
C GLN A 41 -4.42 5.23 -11.24
N LEU A 42 -3.94 4.05 -10.86
CA LEU A 42 -4.00 2.88 -11.74
C LEU A 42 -5.43 2.50 -12.12
N VAL A 43 -6.39 2.52 -11.19
CA VAL A 43 -7.78 2.11 -11.49
C VAL A 43 -8.59 3.17 -12.23
N GLU A 44 -8.20 4.45 -12.13
CA GLU A 44 -8.86 5.55 -12.86
C GLU A 44 -8.32 5.73 -14.29
N VAL A 45 -7.03 5.41 -14.50
CA VAL A 45 -6.36 5.58 -15.80
C VAL A 45 -6.51 4.36 -16.70
N ILE A 46 -6.49 3.16 -16.12
CA ILE A 46 -6.55 1.92 -16.88
C ILE A 46 -8.02 1.56 -17.18
N PRO A 47 -8.40 1.34 -18.46
CA PRO A 47 -9.75 0.88 -18.81
C PRO A 47 -10.12 -0.44 -18.10
N THR A 48 -11.33 -0.54 -17.57
CA THR A 48 -11.79 -1.71 -16.79
C THR A 48 -11.68 -3.03 -17.56
N ASP A 49 -11.91 -3.01 -18.88
CA ASP A 49 -11.78 -4.21 -19.73
C ASP A 49 -10.31 -4.67 -19.87
N ALA A 50 -9.37 -3.73 -19.80
CA ALA A 50 -7.94 -4.03 -19.80
C ALA A 50 -7.48 -4.58 -18.44
N VAL A 51 -8.03 -4.05 -17.35
CA VAL A 51 -7.74 -4.49 -15.96
C VAL A 51 -7.93 -5.99 -15.78
N THR A 52 -9.04 -6.56 -16.29
CA THR A 52 -9.31 -8.00 -16.16
C THR A 52 -8.24 -8.88 -16.79
N SER A 53 -7.52 -8.36 -17.79
CA SER A 53 -6.42 -9.07 -18.45
C SER A 53 -5.14 -9.08 -17.61
N PHE A 54 -5.01 -8.18 -16.64
CA PHE A 54 -3.83 -8.05 -15.78
C PHE A 54 -3.88 -8.99 -14.55
N GLY A 55 -5.07 -9.49 -14.21
CA GLY A 55 -5.29 -10.40 -13.08
C GLY A 55 -4.99 -9.76 -11.72
N SER A 56 -4.59 -10.59 -10.75
CA SER A 56 -4.34 -10.15 -9.37
C SER A 56 -2.86 -10.20 -8.97
N VAL A 57 -2.47 -9.31 -8.06
CA VAL A 57 -1.18 -9.32 -7.35
C VAL A 57 -1.38 -9.88 -5.95
N SER A 58 -0.65 -10.93 -5.59
CA SER A 58 -0.70 -11.50 -4.24
C SER A 58 0.20 -10.72 -3.27
N VAL A 59 -0.37 -10.31 -2.15
CA VAL A 59 0.30 -9.56 -1.07
C VAL A 59 0.09 -10.25 0.26
N ASN A 60 1.08 -10.19 1.13
CA ASN A 60 0.89 -10.60 2.52
C ASN A 60 0.51 -9.37 3.36
N VAL A 61 -0.50 -9.54 4.19
CA VAL A 61 -0.99 -8.52 5.10
C VAL A 61 -0.98 -9.00 6.53
N LYS A 62 -0.58 -8.10 7.43
CA LYS A 62 -0.68 -8.25 8.86
C LYS A 62 -1.94 -7.56 9.36
N THR A 63 -2.83 -8.34 9.96
CA THR A 63 -4.00 -7.86 10.68
C THR A 63 -3.72 -7.85 12.19
N ALA A 64 -4.68 -7.37 13.00
CA ALA A 64 -4.57 -7.45 14.46
C ALA A 64 -4.45 -8.88 15.00
N ARG A 65 -4.88 -9.90 14.24
CA ARG A 65 -4.98 -11.29 14.71
C ARG A 65 -3.93 -12.22 14.10
N LYS A 66 -3.56 -12.01 12.83
CA LYS A 66 -2.65 -12.89 12.08
C LYS A 66 -2.12 -12.24 10.80
N SER A 67 -1.13 -12.90 10.22
CA SER A 67 -0.72 -12.69 8.83
C SER A 67 -1.59 -13.52 7.87
N GLU A 68 -1.96 -12.93 6.74
CA GLU A 68 -2.76 -13.56 5.69
C GLU A 68 -2.24 -13.14 4.31
N GLN A 69 -2.38 -14.00 3.31
CA GLN A 69 -2.11 -13.67 1.91
C GLN A 69 -3.41 -13.30 1.20
N TRP A 70 -3.43 -12.13 0.58
CA TRP A 70 -4.59 -11.54 -0.10
C TRP A 70 -4.22 -11.24 -1.56
N ALA A 71 -5.22 -11.20 -2.42
CA ALA A 71 -5.07 -10.79 -3.81
C ALA A 71 -5.56 -9.34 -3.97
N ILE A 72 -4.83 -8.53 -4.74
CA ILE A 72 -5.22 -7.18 -5.14
C ILE A 72 -5.44 -7.17 -6.65
N GLU A 73 -6.58 -6.65 -7.10
CA GLU A 73 -6.93 -6.52 -8.53
C GLU A 73 -7.05 -5.06 -8.92
N LEU A 74 -6.70 -4.63 -10.13
CA LEU A 74 -6.72 -3.20 -10.48
C LEU A 74 -8.13 -2.63 -10.77
N THR A 75 -9.11 -2.90 -9.91
CA THR A 75 -10.50 -2.47 -10.08
C THR A 75 -10.90 -1.39 -9.08
N VAL A 76 -11.85 -0.53 -9.46
CA VAL A 76 -12.42 0.48 -8.55
C VAL A 76 -13.06 -0.17 -7.32
N THR A 77 -13.73 -1.31 -7.48
CA THR A 77 -14.34 -2.06 -6.37
C THR A 77 -13.29 -2.52 -5.36
N ASP A 78 -12.21 -3.13 -5.83
CA ASP A 78 -11.14 -3.63 -4.95
C ASP A 78 -10.37 -2.47 -4.30
N TYR A 79 -10.14 -1.37 -5.02
CA TYR A 79 -9.61 -0.13 -4.44
C TYR A 79 -10.45 0.37 -3.24
N MET A 80 -11.76 0.48 -3.42
CA MET A 80 -12.65 0.96 -2.35
C MET A 80 -12.63 0.04 -1.13
N TRP A 81 -12.53 -1.27 -1.37
CA TRP A 81 -12.44 -2.26 -0.31
C TRP A 81 -11.11 -2.18 0.46
N TRP A 82 -9.97 -2.04 -0.24
CA TRP A 82 -8.66 -1.85 0.38
C TRP A 82 -8.55 -0.55 1.16
N LYS A 83 -9.10 0.54 0.62
CA LYS A 83 -9.21 1.81 1.34
C LYS A 83 -9.92 1.62 2.68
N GLN A 84 -11.08 0.96 2.69
CA GLN A 84 -11.81 0.68 3.91
C GLN A 84 -11.00 -0.19 4.91
N LYS A 85 -10.33 -1.24 4.43
CA LYS A 85 -9.52 -2.14 5.27
C LYS A 85 -8.35 -1.41 5.95
N ILE A 86 -7.71 -0.52 5.22
CA ILE A 86 -6.58 0.28 5.70
C ILE A 86 -7.06 1.33 6.70
N GLU A 87 -8.13 2.08 6.38
CA GLU A 87 -8.64 3.18 7.20
C GLU A 87 -9.36 2.70 8.47
N GLN A 88 -10.17 1.65 8.37
CA GLN A 88 -11.06 1.22 9.47
C GLN A 88 -10.52 0.02 10.25
N LEU A 89 -9.88 -0.92 9.57
CA LEU A 89 -9.45 -2.19 10.17
C LEU A 89 -7.95 -2.25 10.45
N GLY A 90 -7.21 -1.20 10.09
CA GLY A 90 -5.78 -1.06 10.38
C GLY A 90 -4.93 -2.16 9.74
N VAL A 91 -5.40 -2.74 8.63
CA VAL A 91 -4.64 -3.72 7.84
C VAL A 91 -3.34 -3.10 7.37
N ARG A 92 -2.26 -3.87 7.43
CA ARG A 92 -0.92 -3.42 6.99
C ARG A 92 -0.32 -4.45 6.07
N PHE A 93 0.38 -4.01 5.04
CA PHE A 93 1.21 -4.92 4.24
C PHE A 93 2.42 -5.37 5.05
N GLU A 94 2.84 -6.62 4.88
CA GLU A 94 4.09 -7.11 5.49
C GLU A 94 5.33 -6.53 4.80
N LYS A 95 5.23 -6.34 3.47
CA LYS A 95 6.21 -5.58 2.69
C LYS A 95 5.91 -4.08 2.79
N SER A 96 6.90 -3.24 2.52
CA SER A 96 6.67 -1.79 2.42
C SER A 96 5.72 -1.48 1.25
N PRO A 97 4.94 -0.39 1.33
CA PRO A 97 4.11 0.08 0.21
C PRO A 97 4.86 0.19 -1.11
N ALA A 98 6.08 0.75 -1.10
CA ALA A 98 6.92 0.88 -2.28
C ALA A 98 7.26 -0.48 -2.91
N SER A 99 7.50 -1.52 -2.11
CA SER A 99 7.71 -2.87 -2.63
C SER A 99 6.44 -3.45 -3.26
N VAL A 100 5.27 -3.20 -2.68
CA VAL A 100 3.99 -3.63 -3.27
C VAL A 100 3.74 -2.91 -4.60
N GLN A 101 4.01 -1.60 -4.67
CA GLN A 101 3.91 -0.81 -5.90
C GLN A 101 4.84 -1.35 -7.00
N ALA A 102 6.11 -1.63 -6.67
CA ALA A 102 7.06 -2.21 -7.61
C ALA A 102 6.59 -3.59 -8.14
N ASP A 103 6.07 -4.45 -7.26
CA ASP A 103 5.52 -5.76 -7.66
C ASP A 103 4.33 -5.58 -8.64
N MET A 104 3.45 -4.59 -8.41
CA MET A 104 2.34 -4.27 -9.31
C MET A 104 2.82 -3.78 -10.68
N LEU A 105 3.78 -2.85 -10.71
CA LEU A 105 4.35 -2.31 -11.96
C LEU A 105 5.04 -3.39 -12.79
N VAL A 106 5.84 -4.25 -12.15
CA VAL A 106 6.49 -5.39 -12.83
C VAL A 106 5.45 -6.33 -13.44
N ARG A 107 4.35 -6.59 -12.72
CA ARG A 107 3.28 -7.45 -13.23
C ARG A 107 2.58 -6.83 -14.44
N LEU A 108 2.23 -5.55 -14.36
CA LEU A 108 1.64 -4.79 -15.46
C LEU A 108 2.52 -4.82 -16.71
N SER A 109 3.81 -4.56 -16.54
CA SER A 109 4.78 -4.60 -17.65
C SER A 109 4.83 -5.98 -18.33
N LYS A 110 4.91 -7.07 -17.54
CA LYS A 110 4.92 -8.43 -18.09
C LYS A 110 3.62 -8.80 -18.82
N ALA A 111 2.48 -8.38 -18.28
CA ALA A 111 1.19 -8.65 -18.92
C ALA A 111 1.04 -7.88 -20.24
N ALA A 112 1.55 -6.65 -20.29
CA ALA A 112 1.61 -5.85 -21.50
C ALA A 112 2.53 -6.46 -22.58
N GLU A 113 3.69 -6.97 -22.19
CA GLU A 113 4.58 -7.72 -23.09
C GLU A 113 3.88 -8.95 -23.68
N ALA A 114 3.12 -9.69 -22.85
CA ALA A 114 2.36 -10.86 -23.29
C ALA A 114 1.18 -10.50 -24.22
N SER A 115 0.67 -9.27 -24.14
CA SER A 115 -0.49 -8.79 -24.91
C SER A 115 -0.16 -8.45 -26.37
N ARG A 116 1.09 -8.68 -26.82
CA ARG A 116 1.55 -8.35 -28.18
C ARG A 116 1.34 -6.89 -28.58
N LEU A 117 1.43 -5.97 -27.60
CA LEU A 117 1.34 -4.53 -27.87
C LEU A 117 2.36 -4.11 -28.92
N ASN A 118 1.93 -3.24 -29.83
CA ASN A 118 2.83 -2.60 -30.79
C ASN A 118 3.72 -1.55 -30.07
N SER A 119 4.66 -0.96 -30.82
CA SER A 119 5.66 -0.04 -30.24
C SER A 119 5.03 1.22 -29.62
N ASP A 120 3.97 1.76 -30.24
CA ASP A 120 3.32 2.99 -29.78
C ASP A 120 2.46 2.73 -28.54
N GLU A 121 1.71 1.62 -28.53
CA GLU A 121 0.91 1.18 -27.39
C GLU A 121 1.78 0.89 -26.16
N ARG A 122 2.93 0.24 -26.38
CA ARG A 122 3.90 -0.01 -25.30
C ARG A 122 4.45 1.29 -24.73
N LYS A 123 4.79 2.25 -25.59
CA LYS A 123 5.28 3.57 -25.17
C LYS A 123 4.22 4.35 -24.38
N ALA A 124 2.96 4.30 -24.83
CA ALA A 124 1.84 4.92 -24.14
C ALA A 124 1.64 4.31 -22.74
N LEU A 125 1.65 2.98 -22.64
CA LEU A 125 1.54 2.29 -21.36
C LEU A 125 2.68 2.66 -20.42
N LEU A 126 3.94 2.63 -20.89
CA LEU A 126 5.09 2.99 -20.08
C LEU A 126 5.00 4.45 -19.59
N GLY A 127 4.51 5.38 -20.43
CA GLY A 127 4.26 6.75 -20.01
C GLY A 127 3.22 6.88 -18.89
N LEU A 128 2.18 6.03 -18.90
CA LEU A 128 1.18 5.99 -17.83
C LEU A 128 1.74 5.37 -16.53
N LEU A 129 2.58 4.34 -16.65
CA LEU A 129 3.22 3.70 -15.51
C LEU A 129 4.27 4.61 -14.85
N ASP A 130 5.07 5.32 -15.65
CA ASP A 130 6.05 6.31 -15.16
C ASP A 130 5.36 7.51 -14.50
N ALA A 131 4.18 7.91 -14.99
CA ALA A 131 3.39 8.98 -14.35
C ALA A 131 2.74 8.54 -13.03
N ALA A 132 2.65 7.23 -12.78
CA ALA A 132 2.10 6.67 -11.55
C ALA A 132 3.18 6.33 -10.52
N ALA A 133 4.42 6.06 -10.93
CA ALA A 133 5.55 5.77 -10.06
C ALA A 133 6.03 6.99 -9.26
#